data_AF-A0A5K1DKE5-F1
#
_entry.id   AF-A0A5K1DKE5-F1
#
_cell.length_a   1.000
_cell.length_b   1.000
_cell.length_c   1.000
_cell.angle_alpha   90.00
_cell.angle_beta   90.00
_cell.angle_gamma   90.00
#
_symmetry.space_group_name_H-M   'P 1'
#
loop_
_entity.id
_entity.type
_entity.pdbx_description
1 polymer ?
#
loop_
_entity_poly.entity_id
_entity_poly.type
_entity_poly.pdbx_seq_one_letter_code
_entity_poly.pdbx_strand_id
1 'polypeptide(L)' 'TRSACINAATLALADAGIPMRDLVTSCSAGYLNSTPLL' A
#
# COMPACT_ATOMS: atom_id res chain seq x y z
N THR A 1 -1.55 -4.81 9.30
CA THR A 1 -0.08 -5.05 9.20
C THR A 1 0.41 -5.20 7.77
N ARG A 2 -0.29 -5.91 6.87
CA ARG A 2 0.13 -6.10 5.46
C ARG A 2 0.26 -4.82 4.63
N SER A 3 -0.69 -3.88 4.73
CA SER A 3 -0.62 -2.62 3.97
C SER A 3 0.61 -1.78 4.33
N ALA A 4 0.98 -1.73 5.62
CA ALA A 4 2.17 -1.00 6.07
C ALA A 4 3.47 -1.56 5.48
N CYS A 5 3.66 -2.88 5.45
CA CYS A 5 4.87 -3.47 4.89
C CYS A 5 4.92 -3.40 3.35
N ILE A 6 3.77 -3.41 2.66
CA ILE A 6 3.73 -3.15 1.21
C ILE A 6 4.22 -1.72 0.93
N ASN A 7 3.67 -0.73 1.62
CA ASN A 7 4.07 0.67 1.42
C ASN A 7 5.54 0.92 1.79
N ALA A 8 6.02 0.30 2.87
CA ALA A 8 7.42 0.38 3.28
C ALA A 8 8.36 -0.24 2.24
N ALA A 9 8.01 -1.38 1.65
CA ALA A 9 8.79 -2.02 0.60
C ALA A 9 8.85 -1.15 -0.67
N THR A 10 7.73 -0.56 -1.08
CA THR A 10 7.69 0.37 -2.22
C THR A 10 8.60 1.57 -1.99
N LEU A 11 8.57 2.15 -0.79
CA LEU A 11 9.45 3.28 -0.45
C LEU A 11 10.92 2.87 -0.44
N ALA A 12 11.25 1.68 0.09
CA ALA A 12 12.61 1.16 0.10
C ALA A 12 13.16 0.93 -1.32
N LEU A 13 12.35 0.45 -2.26
CA LEU A 13 12.75 0.29 -3.67
C LEU A 13 12.99 1.65 -4.36
N ALA A 14 12.12 2.64 -4.07
CA ALA A 14 12.29 4.00 -4.57
C ALA A 14 13.57 4.66 -4.02
N ASP A 15 13.82 4.53 -2.71
CA ASP A 15 15.01 5.06 -2.04
C ASP A 15 16.30 4.39 -2.54
N ALA A 16 16.26 3.08 -2.76
CA ALA A 16 17.38 2.33 -3.36
C ALA A 16 17.65 2.68 -4.84
N GLY A 17 16.84 3.55 -5.46
CA GLY A 17 16.99 3.95 -6.85
C GLY A 17 16.71 2.82 -7.86
N ILE A 18 15.98 1.78 -7.44
CA ILE A 18 15.61 0.69 -8.34
C ILE A 18 14.59 1.21 -9.35
N PRO A 19 14.84 1.08 -10.67
CA PRO A 19 13.90 1.53 -11.69
C PRO A 19 12.61 0.70 -11.62
N MET A 20 11.56 1.31 -11.07
CA MET A 20 10.22 0.74 -10.99
C MET A 20 9.38 1.20 -12.19
N ARG A 21 8.52 0.31 -12.69
CA ARG A 21 7.57 0.65 -13.76
C ARG A 21 6.45 1.58 -13.28
N ASP A 22 6.04 1.41 -12.02
CA ASP A 22 5.00 2.21 -11.37
C ASP A 22 5.15 2.12 -9.83
N LEU A 23 4.40 2.95 -9.09
CA LEU A 23 4.34 2.95 -7.64
C LEU A 23 3.14 2.13 -7.14
N VAL A 24 3.33 1.32 -6.10
CA VAL A 24 2.25 0.56 -5.46
C VAL A 24 1.92 1.16 -4.09
N THR A 25 0.63 1.29 -3.79
CA THR A 25 0.14 1.65 -2.46
C THR A 25 -0.89 0.63 -1.99
N SER A 26 -0.98 0.42 -0.69
CA SER A 26 -1.91 -0.51 -0.07
C SER A 26 -2.61 0.15 1.12
N CYS A 27 -3.91 -0.05 1.21
CA CYS A 27 -4.76 0.31 2.34
C CYS A 27 -5.65 -0.88 2.72
N SER A 28 -6.20 -0.85 3.93
CA SER A 28 -7.32 -1.73 4.30
C SER A 28 -8.61 -1.00 3.95
N ALA A 29 -9.66 -1.74 3.66
CA ALA A 29 -11.02 -1.21 3.52
C ALA A 29 -11.99 -2.26 4.06
N GLY A 30 -13.15 -1.83 4.54
CA GLY A 30 -14.18 -2.68 5.11
C GLY A 30 -15.58 -2.31 4.63
N TYR A 31 -16.54 -3.21 4.82
CA TYR A 31 -17.95 -2.92 4.58
C TYR A 31 -18.77 -3.57 5.69
N LEU A 32 -19.53 -2.76 6.43
CA LEU A 32 -20.33 -3.23 7.55
C LEU A 32 -21.71 -2.61 7.49
N ASN A 33 -22.75 -3.44 7.64
CA ASN A 33 -24.15 -2.99 7.76
C ASN A 33 -24.60 -2.00 6.66
N SER A 34 -24.32 -2.34 5.41
CA SER A 34 -24.59 -1.48 4.25
C SER A 34 -23.80 -0.16 4.21
N THR A 35 -22.73 -0.04 4.99
CA THR A 35 -21.86 1.14 5.02
C THR A 35 -20.41 0.77 4.68
N PRO A 36 -19.79 1.44 3.68
CA PRO A 36 -18.37 1.28 3.42
C PRO A 36 -17.52 2.00 4.48
N LEU A 37 -16.39 1.39 4.83
CA LEU A 37 -15.40 1.89 5.79
C LEU A 37 -14.02 1.91 5.13
N LEU A 38 -13.23 2.94 5.44
CA LEU A 38 -11.83 3.07 5.06
C LEU A 38 -10.95 2.69 6.26
#